data_AF-A0A3D0F411-F1
#
_entry.id   AF-A0A3D0F411-F1
#
_cell.length_a   1.000
_cell.length_b   1.000
_cell.length_c   1.000
_cell.angle_alpha   90.00
_cell.angle_beta   90.00
_cell.angle_gamma   90.00
#
_symmetry.space_group_name_H-M   'P 1'
#
loop_
_entity.id
_entity.type
_entity.pdbx_description
1 polymer ?
#
loop_
_entity_poly.entity_id
_entity_poly.type
_entity_poly.pdbx_seq_one_letter_code
_entity_poly.pdbx_strand_id
1 'polypeptide(L)'
;MKFRKSITVLVILVAIFASLASISGIFSKGGPGSFDYTSIRGEKVTLYGIGLYRHMSADVAIQGIAQDYVTLFIGVPLLLIAFFWAMNGSLKGRFMLAGVLNYLFVTYLFYMNMAMYNQLFLIYILLTGTTFFAFILSLLSIDIQKLPEQFSEKAPVKFSGIFLIVNAVIIALLWLSIIVPPLIDNTIYPDSVDHFTTLTVQGFDLSILLPISFLGGLLLLNRSRFGYLIATVTLIFLSILMTALVAKIIAMANAGVNVIPAIFIIPVINLISVICSLKMVKSLNAK
;
A
#
# COMPACT_ATOMS: atom_id res chain seq x y z
N MET A 1 -13.43 -16.17 16.36
CA MET A 1 -13.40 -15.48 15.04
C MET A 1 -13.82 -16.46 13.96
N LYS A 2 -14.67 -16.05 13.00
CA LYS A 2 -15.02 -16.87 11.83
C LYS A 2 -13.75 -17.14 10.99
N PHE A 3 -13.67 -18.29 10.32
CA PHE A 3 -12.55 -18.67 9.44
C PHE A 3 -11.15 -18.74 10.10
N ARG A 4 -11.09 -18.93 11.43
CA ARG A 4 -9.85 -18.91 12.20
C ARG A 4 -8.73 -19.77 11.61
N LYS A 5 -9.04 -21.02 11.24
CA LYS A 5 -8.05 -21.98 10.70
C LYS A 5 -7.48 -21.50 9.36
N SER A 6 -8.33 -21.09 8.43
CA SER A 6 -7.92 -20.61 7.11
C SER A 6 -7.08 -19.33 7.21
N ILE A 7 -7.53 -18.35 8.00
CA ILE A 7 -6.78 -17.10 8.21
C ILE A 7 -5.41 -17.39 8.84
N THR A 8 -5.34 -18.32 9.80
CA THR A 8 -4.06 -18.72 10.43
C THR A 8 -3.06 -19.25 9.40
N VAL A 9 -3.48 -20.20 8.57
CA VAL A 9 -2.61 -20.79 7.55
C VAL A 9 -2.14 -19.72 6.56
N LEU A 10 -3.06 -18.89 6.06
CA LEU A 10 -2.72 -17.84 5.09
C LEU A 10 -1.78 -16.80 5.71
N VAL A 11 -2.01 -16.34 6.93
CA VAL A 11 -1.14 -15.35 7.59
C VAL A 11 0.27 -15.89 7.82
N ILE A 12 0.40 -17.16 8.20
CA ILE A 12 1.72 -17.79 8.36
C ILE A 12 2.47 -17.82 7.03
N LEU A 13 1.79 -18.23 5.94
CA LEU A 13 2.37 -18.21 4.60
C LEU A 13 2.78 -16.79 4.19
N VAL A 14 1.91 -15.80 4.39
CA VAL A 14 2.22 -14.40 4.09
C VAL A 14 3.45 -13.93 4.87
N ALA A 15 3.53 -14.20 6.17
CA ALA A 15 4.66 -13.76 7.00
C ALA A 15 5.99 -14.35 6.52
N ILE A 16 6.02 -15.65 6.19
CA ILE A 16 7.22 -16.33 5.70
C ILE A 16 7.62 -15.79 4.32
N PHE A 17 6.71 -15.81 3.35
CA PHE A 17 7.03 -15.45 1.97
C PHE A 17 7.27 -13.94 1.80
N ALA A 18 6.58 -13.08 2.56
CA ALA A 18 6.84 -11.65 2.54
C ALA A 18 8.22 -11.33 3.11
N SER A 19 8.62 -12.00 4.20
CA SER A 19 9.97 -11.86 4.74
C SER A 19 11.03 -12.33 3.75
N LEU A 20 10.83 -13.48 3.11
CA LEU A 20 11.74 -14.00 2.08
C LEU A 20 11.85 -13.05 0.88
N ALA A 21 10.73 -12.51 0.40
CA ALA A 21 10.71 -11.57 -0.71
C ALA A 21 11.46 -10.29 -0.37
N SER A 22 11.17 -9.69 0.79
CA SER A 22 11.82 -8.45 1.20
C SER A 22 13.30 -8.62 1.55
N ILE A 23 13.69 -9.71 2.21
CA ILE A 23 15.12 -10.04 2.42
C ILE A 23 15.84 -10.18 1.08
N SER A 24 15.22 -10.86 0.11
CA SER A 24 15.80 -11.02 -1.23
C SER A 24 15.91 -9.68 -1.95
N GLY A 25 14.90 -8.81 -1.88
CA GLY A 25 14.94 -7.48 -2.48
C GLY A 25 16.01 -6.57 -1.86
N ILE A 26 16.21 -6.64 -0.55
CA ILE A 26 17.21 -5.83 0.17
C ILE A 26 18.65 -6.32 -0.06
N PHE A 27 18.87 -7.63 0.03
CA PHE A 27 20.22 -8.20 0.11
C PHE A 27 20.70 -8.88 -1.17
N SER A 28 19.87 -8.96 -2.22
CA SER A 28 20.31 -9.49 -3.50
C SER A 28 21.40 -8.61 -4.11
N LYS A 29 22.49 -9.25 -4.53
CA LYS A 29 23.69 -8.62 -5.10
C LYS A 29 24.02 -9.22 -6.46
N GLY A 30 25.02 -8.65 -7.12
CA GLY A 30 25.50 -9.08 -8.44
C GLY A 30 24.85 -8.31 -9.58
N GLY A 31 25.30 -8.55 -10.80
CA GLY A 31 24.95 -7.74 -11.97
C GLY A 31 26.06 -6.74 -12.34
N PRO A 32 25.97 -6.10 -13.52
CA PRO A 32 27.03 -5.25 -14.07
C PRO A 32 27.18 -3.89 -13.38
N GLY A 33 26.31 -3.54 -12.42
CA GLY A 33 26.17 -2.17 -11.91
C GLY A 33 25.26 -1.35 -12.82
N SER A 34 25.02 -0.09 -12.46
CA SER A 34 24.10 0.78 -13.21
C SER A 34 24.60 1.06 -14.63
N PHE A 35 23.68 1.05 -15.60
CA PHE A 35 23.99 1.31 -17.01
C PHE A 35 22.78 1.92 -17.73
N ASP A 36 23.04 2.64 -18.82
CA ASP A 36 21.98 3.25 -19.63
C ASP A 36 21.41 2.26 -20.65
N TYR A 37 20.09 2.32 -20.82
CA TYR A 37 19.34 1.52 -21.77
C TYR A 37 18.40 2.42 -22.57
N THR A 38 18.38 2.26 -23.90
CA THR A 38 17.43 2.95 -24.76
C THR A 38 16.12 2.16 -24.80
N SER A 39 15.03 2.78 -24.33
CA SER A 39 13.70 2.17 -24.33
C SER A 39 13.13 1.98 -25.74
N ILE A 40 12.03 1.25 -25.85
CA ILE A 40 11.25 1.11 -27.10
C ILE A 40 10.73 2.46 -27.65
N ARG A 41 10.72 3.51 -26.82
CA ARG A 41 10.32 4.87 -27.17
C ARG A 41 11.51 5.76 -27.57
N GLY A 42 12.73 5.23 -27.60
CA GLY A 42 13.94 6.00 -27.91
C GLY A 42 14.55 6.76 -26.73
N GLU A 43 13.88 6.77 -25.58
CA GLU A 43 14.35 7.44 -24.35
C GLU A 43 15.49 6.67 -23.67
N LYS A 44 16.51 7.39 -23.21
CA LYS A 44 17.58 6.81 -22.39
C LYS A 44 17.12 6.70 -20.94
N VAL A 45 17.11 5.49 -20.41
CA VAL A 45 16.75 5.17 -19.03
C VAL A 45 17.95 4.53 -18.35
N THR A 46 18.36 5.06 -17.21
CA THR A 46 19.39 4.46 -16.38
C THR A 46 18.80 3.30 -15.58
N LEU A 47 19.28 2.08 -15.83
CA LEU A 47 18.88 0.89 -15.09
C LEU A 47 19.71 0.73 -13.82
N TYR A 48 19.10 0.11 -12.79
CA TYR A 48 19.76 -0.12 -11.51
C TYR A 48 20.92 -1.11 -11.61
N GLY A 49 20.77 -2.16 -12.41
CA GLY A 49 21.84 -3.11 -12.75
C GLY A 49 22.34 -4.01 -11.62
N ILE A 50 21.75 -3.95 -10.42
CA ILE A 50 22.18 -4.73 -9.25
C ILE A 50 21.04 -5.61 -8.71
N GLY A 51 21.38 -6.85 -8.39
CA GLY A 51 20.54 -7.77 -7.61
C GLY A 51 19.21 -8.10 -8.27
N LEU A 52 18.17 -8.20 -7.44
CA LEU A 52 16.81 -8.55 -7.85
C LEU A 52 16.18 -7.49 -8.76
N TYR A 53 16.44 -6.22 -8.46
CA TYR A 53 15.85 -5.06 -9.14
C TYR A 53 16.68 -4.58 -10.34
N ARG A 54 17.68 -5.35 -10.78
CA ARG A 54 18.66 -4.93 -11.81
C ARG A 54 18.08 -4.44 -13.14
N HIS A 55 16.87 -4.88 -13.50
CA HIS A 55 16.22 -4.50 -14.76
C HIS A 55 15.21 -3.35 -14.61
N MET A 56 14.99 -2.87 -13.39
CA MET A 56 14.18 -1.68 -13.14
C MET A 56 15.01 -0.41 -13.33
N SER A 57 14.35 0.73 -13.55
CA SER A 57 15.03 2.03 -13.59
C SER A 57 15.64 2.30 -12.21
N ALA A 58 16.77 3.01 -12.19
CA ALA A 58 17.53 3.25 -10.97
C ALA A 58 16.64 3.87 -9.87
N ASP A 59 15.78 4.82 -10.25
CA ASP A 59 14.86 5.52 -9.35
C ASP A 59 13.77 4.61 -8.79
N VAL A 60 13.22 3.70 -9.59
CA VAL A 60 12.17 2.79 -9.13
C VAL A 60 12.77 1.64 -8.31
N ALA A 61 13.98 1.18 -8.62
CA ALA A 61 14.65 0.12 -7.88
C ALA A 61 14.92 0.51 -6.43
N ILE A 62 15.44 1.73 -6.17
CA ILE A 62 15.68 2.21 -4.80
C ILE A 62 14.38 2.36 -4.01
N GLN A 63 13.28 2.71 -4.68
CA GLN A 63 11.95 2.74 -4.06
C GLN A 63 11.44 1.34 -3.74
N GLY A 64 11.70 0.35 -4.60
CA GLY A 64 11.42 -1.06 -4.35
C GLY A 64 12.15 -1.57 -3.11
N ILE A 65 13.44 -1.29 -3.00
CA ILE A 65 14.26 -1.65 -1.83
C ILE A 65 13.74 -0.97 -0.56
N ALA A 66 13.41 0.32 -0.61
CA ALA A 66 12.84 1.04 0.53
C ALA A 66 11.49 0.45 0.98
N GLN A 67 10.65 0.02 0.03
CA GLN A 67 9.41 -0.71 0.32
C GLN A 67 9.68 -2.04 1.04
N ASP A 68 10.71 -2.77 0.65
CA ASP A 68 11.07 -4.04 1.29
C ASP A 68 11.52 -3.84 2.73
N TYR A 69 12.29 -2.79 3.03
CA TYR A 69 12.64 -2.45 4.40
C TYR A 69 11.38 -2.23 5.26
N VAL A 70 10.41 -1.45 4.76
CA VAL A 70 9.16 -1.22 5.48
C VAL A 70 8.34 -2.51 5.60
N THR A 71 8.30 -3.33 4.56
CA THR A 71 7.58 -4.61 4.60
C THR A 71 8.17 -5.55 5.65
N LEU A 72 9.50 -5.68 5.70
CA LEU A 72 10.20 -6.58 6.62
C LEU A 72 10.15 -6.10 8.08
N PHE A 73 10.39 -4.82 8.33
CA PHE A 73 10.55 -4.28 9.69
C PHE A 73 9.28 -3.67 10.28
N ILE A 74 8.26 -3.38 9.46
CA ILE A 74 6.99 -2.80 9.91
C ILE A 74 5.81 -3.67 9.48
N GLY A 75 5.70 -4.00 8.20
CA GLY A 75 4.58 -4.76 7.65
C GLY A 75 4.40 -6.14 8.29
N VAL A 76 5.44 -6.98 8.26
CA VAL A 76 5.42 -8.34 8.82
C VAL A 76 5.24 -8.32 10.35
N PRO A 77 5.97 -7.50 11.14
CA PRO A 77 5.73 -7.42 12.58
C PRO A 77 4.30 -6.98 12.93
N LEU A 78 3.76 -5.96 12.25
CA LEU A 78 2.37 -5.53 12.46
C LEU A 78 1.37 -6.61 12.06
N LEU A 79 1.64 -7.37 11.00
CA LEU A 79 0.80 -8.51 10.59
C LEU A 79 0.70 -9.54 11.73
N LEU A 80 1.83 -9.92 12.32
CA LEU A 80 1.87 -10.92 13.40
C LEU A 80 1.21 -10.41 14.69
N ILE A 81 1.44 -9.15 15.07
CA ILE A 81 0.81 -8.53 16.25
C ILE A 81 -0.71 -8.45 16.06
N ALA A 82 -1.17 -7.95 14.91
CA ALA A 82 -2.59 -7.82 14.61
C ALA A 82 -3.26 -9.20 14.53
N PHE A 83 -2.58 -10.18 13.95
CA PHE A 83 -3.03 -11.57 13.90
C PHE A 83 -3.21 -12.15 15.30
N PHE A 84 -2.22 -12.00 16.18
CA PHE A 84 -2.30 -12.48 17.56
C PHE A 84 -3.52 -11.88 18.29
N TRP A 85 -3.72 -10.57 18.19
CA TRP A 85 -4.89 -9.90 18.79
C TRP A 85 -6.21 -10.39 18.18
N ALA A 86 -6.27 -10.54 16.85
CA ALA A 86 -7.47 -11.05 16.17
C ALA A 86 -7.81 -12.49 16.60
N MET A 87 -6.80 -13.34 16.79
CA MET A 87 -6.98 -14.72 17.26
C MET A 87 -7.49 -14.78 18.70
N ASN A 88 -7.11 -13.81 19.53
CA ASN A 88 -7.60 -13.64 20.91
C ASN A 88 -8.98 -12.97 20.99
N GLY A 89 -9.67 -12.80 19.86
CA GLY A 89 -11.05 -12.31 19.82
C GLY A 89 -11.18 -10.81 19.59
N SER A 90 -10.11 -10.03 19.76
CA SER A 90 -10.11 -8.56 19.70
C SER A 90 -10.63 -8.02 18.38
N LEU A 91 -11.68 -7.19 18.45
CA LEU A 91 -12.21 -6.49 17.28
C LEU A 91 -11.17 -5.51 16.69
N LYS A 92 -10.41 -4.82 17.55
CA LYS A 92 -9.29 -3.96 17.14
C LYS A 92 -8.26 -4.75 16.34
N GLY A 93 -7.91 -5.95 16.83
CA GLY A 93 -7.02 -6.87 16.15
C GLY A 93 -7.52 -7.26 14.75
N ARG A 94 -8.82 -7.51 14.58
CA ARG A 94 -9.40 -7.85 13.26
C ARG A 94 -9.32 -6.70 12.27
N PHE A 95 -9.60 -5.48 12.70
CA PHE A 95 -9.45 -4.28 11.85
C PHE A 95 -7.99 -4.03 11.47
N MET A 96 -7.07 -4.14 12.43
CA MET A 96 -5.64 -4.03 12.17
C MET A 96 -5.16 -5.10 11.20
N LEU A 97 -5.60 -6.35 11.39
CA LEU A 97 -5.23 -7.46 10.53
C LEU A 97 -5.72 -7.23 9.09
N ALA A 98 -6.98 -6.80 8.93
CA ALA A 98 -7.52 -6.46 7.60
C ALA A 98 -6.75 -5.31 6.93
N GLY A 99 -6.41 -4.24 7.66
CA GLY A 99 -5.64 -3.11 7.11
C GLY A 99 -4.23 -3.49 6.70
N VAL A 100 -3.51 -4.28 7.51
CA VAL A 100 -2.15 -4.75 7.19
C VAL A 100 -2.18 -5.73 6.00
N LEU A 101 -3.16 -6.64 5.96
CA LEU A 101 -3.33 -7.57 4.84
C LEU A 101 -3.65 -6.83 3.54
N ASN A 102 -4.45 -5.75 3.60
CA ASN A 102 -4.71 -4.89 2.45
C ASN A 102 -3.42 -4.22 1.96
N TYR A 103 -2.56 -3.74 2.86
CA TYR A 103 -1.26 -3.15 2.51
C TYR A 103 -0.35 -4.16 1.80
N LEU A 104 -0.24 -5.38 2.34
CA LEU A 104 0.56 -6.42 1.73
C LEU A 104 -0.03 -6.88 0.39
N PHE A 105 -1.36 -7.00 0.30
CA PHE A 105 -2.05 -7.31 -0.96
C PHE A 105 -1.73 -6.30 -2.05
N VAL A 106 -1.91 -5.00 -1.78
CA VAL A 106 -1.59 -3.94 -2.74
C VAL A 106 -0.10 -3.95 -3.11
N THR A 107 0.79 -4.15 -2.13
CA THR A 107 2.23 -4.20 -2.37
C THR A 107 2.60 -5.30 -3.37
N TYR A 108 2.13 -6.54 -3.15
CA TYR A 108 2.47 -7.66 -4.02
C TYR A 108 1.69 -7.67 -5.33
N LEU A 109 0.48 -7.08 -5.34
CA LEU A 109 -0.25 -6.79 -6.58
C LEU A 109 0.58 -5.86 -7.48
N PHE A 110 1.21 -4.82 -6.91
CA PHE A 110 2.08 -3.93 -7.66
C PHE A 110 3.35 -4.63 -8.13
N TYR A 111 4.02 -5.41 -7.28
CA TYR A 111 5.19 -6.18 -7.74
C TYR A 111 4.84 -7.15 -8.87
N MET A 112 3.69 -7.80 -8.83
CA MET A 112 3.24 -8.69 -9.92
C MET A 112 2.97 -7.94 -11.24
N ASN A 113 2.58 -6.67 -11.20
CA ASN A 113 2.14 -5.88 -12.38
C ASN A 113 3.10 -4.75 -12.80
N MET A 114 4.15 -4.49 -12.03
CA MET A 114 5.09 -3.39 -12.25
C MET A 114 6.55 -3.84 -12.20
N ALA A 115 6.88 -4.82 -11.35
CA ALA A 115 8.26 -5.28 -11.27
C ALA A 115 8.65 -5.96 -12.59
N MET A 116 9.88 -5.71 -13.03
CA MET A 116 10.45 -6.46 -14.15
C MET A 116 10.57 -7.94 -13.73
N TYR A 117 10.27 -8.84 -14.67
CA TYR A 117 10.26 -10.27 -14.40
C TYR A 117 11.58 -10.72 -13.76
N ASN A 118 11.47 -11.44 -12.65
CA ASN A 118 12.62 -11.89 -11.86
C ASN A 118 12.30 -13.22 -11.15
N GLN A 119 13.29 -13.74 -10.43
CA GLN A 119 13.24 -15.05 -9.78
C GLN A 119 12.12 -15.19 -8.74
N LEU A 120 11.57 -14.09 -8.21
CA LEU A 120 10.51 -14.09 -7.21
C LEU A 120 9.10 -14.03 -7.82
N PHE A 121 8.93 -14.11 -9.13
CA PHE A 121 7.62 -13.98 -9.77
C PHE A 121 6.56 -14.94 -9.17
N LEU A 122 6.90 -16.21 -8.95
CA LEU A 122 5.99 -17.18 -8.31
C LEU A 122 5.67 -16.81 -6.86
N ILE A 123 6.61 -16.20 -6.14
CA ILE A 123 6.39 -15.71 -4.78
C ILE A 123 5.44 -14.50 -4.79
N TYR A 124 5.54 -13.60 -5.78
CA TYR A 124 4.60 -12.50 -5.94
C TYR A 124 3.17 -12.98 -6.22
N ILE A 125 3.00 -14.03 -7.04
CA ILE A 125 1.69 -14.67 -7.28
C ILE A 125 1.13 -15.25 -5.97
N LEU A 126 1.94 -16.04 -5.28
CA LEU A 126 1.55 -16.68 -4.02
C LEU A 126 1.14 -15.62 -2.98
N LEU A 127 1.94 -14.56 -2.83
CA LEU A 127 1.68 -13.49 -1.87
C LEU A 127 0.43 -12.70 -2.25
N THR A 128 0.24 -12.37 -3.53
CA THR A 128 -0.96 -11.67 -4.00
C THR A 128 -2.22 -12.49 -3.70
N GLY A 129 -2.22 -13.78 -4.02
CA GLY A 129 -3.37 -14.66 -3.73
C GLY A 129 -3.62 -14.85 -2.23
N THR A 130 -2.58 -15.19 -1.46
CA THR A 130 -2.73 -15.48 -0.02
C THR A 130 -3.14 -14.24 0.78
N THR A 131 -2.58 -13.07 0.49
CA THR A 131 -2.97 -11.81 1.11
C THR A 131 -4.40 -11.41 0.73
N PHE A 132 -4.79 -11.55 -0.55
CA PHE A 132 -6.16 -11.27 -1.00
C PHE A 132 -7.19 -12.12 -0.25
N PHE A 133 -7.04 -13.44 -0.25
CA PHE A 133 -8.00 -14.32 0.42
C PHE A 133 -7.98 -14.13 1.94
N ALA A 134 -6.82 -13.89 2.55
CA ALA A 134 -6.74 -13.59 3.98
C ALA A 134 -7.45 -12.27 4.32
N PHE A 135 -7.29 -11.25 3.47
CA PHE A 135 -7.94 -9.95 3.61
C PHE A 135 -9.46 -10.09 3.55
N ILE A 136 -9.98 -10.77 2.52
CA ILE A 136 -11.43 -10.99 2.36
C ILE A 136 -11.99 -11.80 3.53
N LEU A 137 -11.34 -12.88 3.95
CA LEU A 137 -11.79 -13.67 5.10
C LEU A 137 -11.75 -12.85 6.40
N SER A 138 -10.76 -11.98 6.56
CA SER A 138 -10.66 -11.06 7.71
C SER A 138 -11.83 -10.08 7.75
N LEU A 139 -12.19 -9.47 6.61
CA LEU A 139 -13.37 -8.61 6.50
C LEU A 139 -14.66 -9.36 6.81
N LEU A 140 -14.84 -10.55 6.23
CA LEU A 140 -16.03 -11.39 6.45
C LEU A 140 -16.14 -11.96 7.88
N SER A 141 -15.08 -11.82 8.69
CA SER A 141 -15.09 -12.21 10.11
C SER A 141 -15.62 -11.11 11.04
N ILE A 142 -15.84 -9.90 10.51
CA ILE A 142 -16.36 -8.74 11.24
C ILE A 142 -17.88 -8.70 11.09
N ASP A 143 -18.60 -8.59 12.20
CA ASP A 143 -20.06 -8.44 12.20
C ASP A 143 -20.43 -6.99 11.84
N ILE A 144 -20.70 -6.76 10.55
CA ILE A 144 -20.98 -5.43 10.00
C ILE A 144 -22.25 -4.83 10.61
N GLN A 145 -23.24 -5.64 10.99
CA GLN A 145 -24.54 -5.14 11.44
C GLN A 145 -24.44 -4.33 12.73
N LYS A 146 -23.55 -4.75 13.64
CA LYS A 146 -23.36 -4.12 14.94
C LYS A 146 -22.29 -3.03 14.94
N LEU A 147 -21.61 -2.79 13.81
CA LEU A 147 -20.45 -1.91 13.77
C LEU A 147 -20.72 -0.50 14.30
N PRO A 148 -21.79 0.21 13.92
CA PRO A 148 -22.03 1.56 14.43
C PRO A 148 -22.07 1.64 15.97
N GLU A 149 -22.57 0.59 16.63
CA GLU A 149 -22.65 0.49 18.10
C GLU A 149 -21.34 0.08 18.76
N GLN A 150 -20.41 -0.53 18.00
CA GLN A 150 -19.08 -0.90 18.50
C GLN A 150 -18.12 0.29 18.56
N PHE A 151 -18.42 1.40 17.89
CA PHE A 151 -17.64 2.63 17.95
C PHE A 151 -18.21 3.58 19.00
N SER A 152 -17.34 4.16 19.83
CA SER A 152 -17.73 5.20 20.78
C SER A 152 -18.26 6.42 20.05
N GLU A 153 -19.18 7.18 20.66
CA GLU A 153 -19.70 8.43 20.09
C GLU A 153 -18.61 9.48 19.80
N LYS A 154 -17.50 9.42 20.56
CA LYS A 154 -16.31 10.28 20.41
C LYS A 154 -15.39 9.86 19.26
N ALA A 155 -15.76 8.86 18.46
CA ALA A 155 -14.99 8.46 17.28
C ALA A 155 -14.80 9.66 16.34
N PRO A 156 -13.60 9.85 15.75
CA PRO A 156 -13.28 11.00 14.91
C PRO A 156 -13.87 10.88 13.49
N VAL A 157 -15.16 10.54 13.39
CA VAL A 157 -15.88 10.22 12.16
C VAL A 157 -15.74 11.34 11.12
N LYS A 158 -16.07 12.58 11.52
CA LYS A 158 -16.06 13.73 10.61
C LYS A 158 -14.67 14.03 10.06
N PHE A 159 -13.67 14.13 10.95
CA PHE A 159 -12.30 14.44 10.54
C PHE A 159 -11.71 13.34 9.66
N SER A 160 -11.89 12.07 10.05
CA SER A 160 -11.36 10.92 9.30
C SER A 160 -12.02 10.78 7.94
N GLY A 161 -13.34 10.98 7.86
CA GLY A 161 -14.08 10.92 6.59
C GLY A 161 -13.68 12.03 5.62
N ILE A 162 -13.58 13.27 6.10
CA ILE A 162 -13.10 14.41 5.29
C ILE A 162 -11.67 14.17 4.83
N PHE A 163 -10.78 13.72 5.72
CA PHE A 163 -9.39 13.43 5.37
C PHE A 163 -9.28 12.41 4.23
N LEU A 164 -10.01 11.29 4.30
CA LEU A 164 -9.99 10.27 3.23
C LEU A 164 -10.50 10.79 1.89
N ILE A 165 -11.56 11.62 1.90
CA ILE A 165 -12.10 12.25 0.70
C ILE A 165 -11.10 13.22 0.10
N VAL A 166 -10.59 14.15 0.91
CA VAL A 166 -9.64 15.19 0.46
C VAL A 166 -8.36 14.55 -0.05
N ASN A 167 -7.80 13.57 0.67
CA ASN A 167 -6.63 12.84 0.22
C ASN A 167 -6.89 12.13 -1.11
N ALA A 168 -8.03 11.45 -1.27
CA ALA A 168 -8.38 10.78 -2.52
C ALA A 168 -8.48 11.76 -3.71
N VAL A 169 -9.14 12.91 -3.51
CA VAL A 169 -9.29 13.93 -4.56
C VAL A 169 -7.95 14.55 -4.94
N ILE A 170 -7.12 14.93 -3.95
CA ILE A 170 -5.81 15.54 -4.21
C ILE A 170 -4.91 14.58 -5.00
N ILE A 171 -4.83 13.31 -4.58
CA ILE A 171 -4.00 12.32 -5.27
C ILE A 171 -4.57 11.99 -6.66
N ALA A 172 -5.90 11.94 -6.82
CA ALA A 172 -6.52 11.74 -8.13
C ALA A 172 -6.19 12.88 -9.09
N LEU A 173 -6.28 14.13 -8.64
CA LEU A 173 -5.89 15.30 -9.43
C LEU A 173 -4.40 15.28 -9.79
N LEU A 174 -3.54 14.85 -8.85
CA LEU A 174 -2.12 14.67 -9.10
C LEU A 174 -1.87 13.62 -10.19
N TRP A 175 -2.53 12.45 -10.14
CA TRP A 175 -2.39 11.45 -11.20
C TRP A 175 -2.97 11.90 -12.54
N LEU A 176 -4.12 12.59 -12.53
CA LEU A 176 -4.69 13.18 -13.74
C LEU A 176 -3.75 14.22 -14.37
N SER A 177 -3.03 14.99 -13.55
CA SER A 177 -2.04 15.96 -14.04
C SER A 177 -0.85 15.31 -14.75
N ILE A 178 -0.57 14.02 -14.50
CA ILE A 178 0.49 13.27 -15.19
C ILE A 178 -0.05 12.62 -16.46
N ILE A 179 -1.25 12.04 -16.42
CA ILE A 179 -1.76 11.20 -17.51
C ILE A 179 -2.57 11.97 -18.56
N VAL A 180 -3.18 13.11 -18.22
CA VAL A 180 -4.04 13.86 -19.15
C VAL A 180 -3.25 14.75 -20.11
N PRO A 181 -2.21 15.52 -19.70
CA PRO A 181 -1.52 16.41 -20.63
C PRO A 181 -0.93 15.70 -21.86
N PRO A 182 -0.28 14.52 -21.74
CA PRO A 182 0.22 13.79 -22.90
C PRO A 182 -0.87 13.36 -23.91
N LEU A 183 -2.12 13.24 -23.46
CA LEU A 183 -3.27 12.94 -24.34
C LEU A 183 -3.76 14.17 -25.10
N ILE A 184 -3.50 15.38 -24.57
CA ILE A 184 -3.93 16.65 -25.16
C ILE A 184 -2.87 17.18 -26.14
N ASP A 185 -1.58 17.06 -25.79
CA ASP A 185 -0.47 17.55 -26.60
C ASP A 185 -0.02 16.57 -27.72
N ASN A 186 -0.66 15.40 -27.79
CA ASN A 186 -0.39 14.31 -28.73
C ASN A 186 0.99 13.63 -28.58
N THR A 187 1.69 13.82 -27.46
CA THR A 187 2.88 13.01 -27.11
C THR A 187 2.51 11.58 -26.71
N ILE A 188 1.28 11.37 -26.23
CA ILE A 188 0.61 10.09 -25.90
C ILE A 188 1.19 9.34 -24.69
N TYR A 189 2.48 9.48 -24.38
CA TYR A 189 3.12 8.81 -23.24
C TYR A 189 3.75 9.81 -22.26
N PRO A 190 3.45 9.71 -20.95
CA PRO A 190 4.17 10.47 -19.92
C PRO A 190 5.63 9.99 -19.77
N ASP A 191 6.56 10.92 -19.54
CA ASP A 191 7.98 10.59 -19.28
C ASP A 191 8.15 9.61 -18.11
N SER A 192 7.30 9.74 -17.08
CA SER A 192 7.29 8.87 -15.90
C SER A 192 7.01 7.38 -16.17
N VAL A 193 6.67 6.99 -17.41
CA VAL A 193 6.55 5.58 -17.82
C VAL A 193 7.94 4.92 -17.95
N ASP A 194 9.03 5.67 -18.10
CA ASP A 194 10.38 5.17 -18.34
C ASP A 194 10.42 4.12 -19.47
N HIS A 195 10.93 2.92 -19.21
CA HIS A 195 10.95 1.76 -20.09
C HIS A 195 9.86 0.74 -19.76
N PHE A 196 8.93 1.06 -18.85
CA PHE A 196 7.81 0.19 -18.50
C PHE A 196 6.72 0.21 -19.57
N THR A 197 5.77 -0.71 -19.44
CA THR A 197 4.64 -0.86 -20.38
C THR A 197 3.52 0.14 -20.12
N THR A 198 3.30 0.54 -18.87
CA THR A 198 2.23 1.46 -18.45
C THR A 198 2.47 2.02 -17.05
N LEU A 199 1.60 2.95 -16.62
CA LEU A 199 1.58 3.54 -15.28
C LEU A 199 0.71 2.71 -14.32
N THR A 200 1.25 1.58 -13.87
CA THR A 200 0.53 0.62 -13.00
C THR A 200 0.00 1.25 -11.71
N VAL A 201 0.79 2.12 -11.05
CA VAL A 201 0.40 2.77 -9.79
C VAL A 201 -0.82 3.67 -10.00
N GLN A 202 -0.74 4.57 -10.98
CA GLN A 202 -1.80 5.53 -11.31
C GLN A 202 -3.08 4.81 -11.76
N GLY A 203 -2.93 3.75 -12.56
CA GLY A 203 -4.05 2.94 -13.01
C GLY A 203 -4.83 2.32 -11.85
N PHE A 204 -4.15 1.66 -10.91
CA PHE A 204 -4.80 1.06 -9.74
C PHE A 204 -5.34 2.10 -8.74
N ASP A 205 -4.62 3.21 -8.57
CA ASP A 205 -5.06 4.30 -7.71
C ASP A 205 -6.37 4.90 -8.21
N LEU A 206 -6.44 5.31 -9.48
CA LEU A 206 -7.63 5.94 -10.06
C LEU A 206 -8.81 4.98 -10.22
N SER A 207 -8.56 3.71 -10.51
CA SER A 207 -9.64 2.73 -10.76
C SER A 207 -10.21 2.10 -9.49
N ILE A 208 -9.39 1.92 -8.44
CA ILE A 208 -9.78 1.11 -7.26
C ILE A 208 -9.46 1.84 -5.95
N LEU A 209 -8.20 2.19 -5.68
CA LEU A 209 -7.77 2.56 -4.34
C LEU A 209 -8.31 3.93 -3.88
N LEU A 210 -8.23 4.94 -4.75
CA LEU A 210 -8.76 6.28 -4.45
C LEU A 210 -10.30 6.28 -4.40
N PRO A 211 -11.04 5.61 -5.32
CA PRO A 211 -12.48 5.42 -5.17
C PRO A 211 -12.88 4.77 -3.85
N ILE A 212 -12.18 3.72 -3.40
CA ILE A 212 -12.45 3.07 -2.10
C ILE A 212 -12.21 4.06 -0.94
N SER A 213 -11.14 4.86 -1.00
CA SER A 213 -10.87 5.90 0.00
C SER A 213 -11.97 6.96 0.03
N PHE A 214 -12.38 7.47 -1.13
CA PHE A 214 -13.44 8.47 -1.26
C PHE A 214 -14.77 7.94 -0.74
N LEU A 215 -15.20 6.76 -1.21
CA LEU A 215 -16.46 6.14 -0.79
C LEU A 215 -16.44 5.76 0.69
N GLY A 216 -15.31 5.25 1.19
CA GLY A 216 -15.12 4.96 2.61
C GLY A 216 -15.30 6.22 3.46
N GLY A 217 -14.68 7.34 3.05
CA GLY A 217 -14.84 8.62 3.71
C GLY A 217 -16.29 9.13 3.67
N LEU A 218 -16.94 9.10 2.51
CA LEU A 218 -18.33 9.54 2.33
C LEU A 218 -19.31 8.71 3.18
N LEU A 219 -19.19 7.39 3.11
CA LEU A 219 -20.02 6.47 3.88
C LEU A 219 -19.77 6.58 5.39
N LEU A 220 -18.55 6.93 5.81
CA LEU A 220 -18.22 7.19 7.21
C LEU A 220 -18.87 8.49 7.69
N LEU A 221 -18.87 9.56 6.89
CA LEU A 221 -19.57 10.81 7.23
C LEU A 221 -21.07 10.58 7.46
N ASN A 222 -21.66 9.66 6.69
CA ASN A 222 -23.06 9.22 6.86
C ASN A 222 -23.26 8.24 8.03
N ARG A 223 -22.21 7.96 8.83
CA ARG A 223 -22.20 7.00 9.95
C ARG A 223 -22.75 5.61 9.56
N SER A 224 -22.60 5.22 8.30
CA SER A 224 -23.11 3.94 7.82
C SER A 224 -22.23 2.78 8.30
N ARG A 225 -22.83 1.59 8.44
CA ARG A 225 -22.11 0.36 8.81
C ARG A 225 -20.92 0.04 7.91
N PHE A 226 -21.06 0.28 6.60
CA PHE A 226 -19.98 0.10 5.63
C PHE A 226 -18.93 1.20 5.71
N GLY A 227 -19.32 2.43 6.07
CA GLY A 227 -18.41 3.54 6.31
C GLY A 227 -17.42 3.23 7.44
N TYR A 228 -17.91 2.75 8.58
CA TYR A 228 -17.04 2.33 9.69
C TYR A 228 -16.08 1.21 9.30
N LEU A 229 -16.54 0.25 8.49
CA LEU A 229 -15.69 -0.84 8.02
C LEU A 229 -14.60 -0.32 7.06
N ILE A 230 -15.03 0.24 5.93
CA ILE A 230 -14.15 0.62 4.81
C ILE A 230 -13.18 1.70 5.28
N ALA A 231 -13.65 2.78 5.90
CA ALA A 231 -12.78 3.88 6.29
C ALA A 231 -11.73 3.46 7.32
N THR A 232 -12.09 2.66 8.33
CA THR A 232 -11.13 2.23 9.36
C THR A 232 -10.05 1.34 8.76
N VAL A 233 -10.44 0.37 7.91
CA VAL A 233 -9.48 -0.50 7.20
C VAL A 233 -8.59 0.31 6.27
N THR A 234 -9.17 1.25 5.50
CA THR A 234 -8.42 2.12 4.59
C THR A 234 -7.45 3.03 5.34
N LEU A 235 -7.79 3.56 6.52
CA LEU A 235 -6.87 4.38 7.31
C LEU A 235 -5.67 3.60 7.83
N ILE A 236 -5.87 2.36 8.28
CA ILE A 236 -4.78 1.48 8.72
C ILE A 236 -3.87 1.15 7.54
N PHE A 237 -4.47 0.76 6.41
CA PHE A 237 -3.77 0.55 5.14
C PHE A 237 -2.95 1.78 4.74
N LEU A 238 -3.60 2.95 4.70
CA LEU A 238 -3.01 4.21 4.27
C LEU A 238 -1.84 4.64 5.18
N SER A 239 -1.94 4.40 6.50
CA SER A 239 -0.85 4.73 7.43
C SER A 239 0.43 3.91 7.17
N ILE A 240 0.28 2.64 6.80
CA ILE A 240 1.42 1.78 6.50
C ILE A 240 1.97 2.11 5.11
N LEU A 241 1.07 2.30 4.13
CA LEU A 241 1.44 2.74 2.77
C LEU A 241 2.23 4.06 2.81
N MET A 242 1.72 5.08 3.52
CA MET A 242 2.40 6.37 3.62
C MET A 242 3.73 6.28 4.36
N THR A 243 3.87 5.37 5.32
CA THR A 243 5.18 5.06 5.94
C THR A 243 6.16 4.48 4.92
N ALA A 244 5.69 3.59 4.03
CA ALA A 244 6.50 3.10 2.92
C ALA A 244 6.88 4.22 1.92
N LEU A 245 5.95 5.13 1.62
CA LEU A 245 6.23 6.28 0.74
C LEU A 245 7.23 7.26 1.36
N VAL A 246 7.18 7.49 2.69
CA VAL A 246 8.22 8.26 3.38
C VAL A 246 9.59 7.60 3.23
N ALA A 247 9.68 6.27 3.43
CA ALA A 247 10.93 5.54 3.24
C ALA A 247 11.45 5.64 1.79
N LYS A 248 10.56 5.55 0.80
CA LYS A 248 10.88 5.73 -0.62
C LYS A 248 11.45 7.12 -0.90
N ILE A 249 10.82 8.17 -0.38
CA ILE A 249 11.29 9.55 -0.55
C ILE A 249 12.67 9.75 0.08
N ILE A 250 12.91 9.20 1.27
CA ILE A 250 14.24 9.27 1.91
C ILE A 250 15.28 8.56 1.04
N ALA A 251 14.97 7.37 0.50
CA ALA A 251 15.89 6.66 -0.38
C ALA A 251 16.19 7.44 -1.67
N MET A 252 15.17 8.04 -2.28
CA MET A 252 15.31 8.91 -3.45
C MET A 252 16.17 10.15 -3.16
N ALA A 253 15.94 10.82 -2.03
CA ALA A 253 16.72 11.96 -1.61
C ALA A 253 18.21 11.61 -1.40
N ASN A 254 18.48 10.46 -0.78
CA ASN A 254 19.85 9.95 -0.60
C ASN A 254 20.53 9.59 -1.92
N ALA A 255 19.76 9.27 -2.96
CA ALA A 255 20.25 9.03 -4.32
C ALA A 255 20.37 10.31 -5.16
N GLY A 256 20.09 11.49 -4.58
CA GLY A 256 20.19 12.78 -5.28
C GLY A 256 18.99 13.14 -6.16
N VAL A 257 17.90 12.37 -6.09
CA VAL A 257 16.68 12.66 -6.85
C VAL A 257 15.93 13.84 -6.24
N ASN A 258 15.36 14.72 -7.06
CA ASN A 258 14.55 15.83 -6.57
C ASN A 258 13.23 15.30 -6.00
N VAL A 259 13.05 15.46 -4.69
CA VAL A 259 11.88 14.99 -3.94
C VAL A 259 10.96 16.12 -3.46
N ILE A 260 11.22 17.37 -3.88
CA ILE A 260 10.39 18.52 -3.53
C ILE A 260 9.21 18.60 -4.52
N PRO A 261 7.96 18.80 -4.07
CA PRO A 261 7.53 19.08 -2.68
C PRO A 261 7.13 17.83 -1.86
N ALA A 262 7.24 16.63 -2.43
CA ALA A 262 6.77 15.38 -1.81
C ALA A 262 7.36 15.12 -0.42
N ILE A 263 8.61 15.50 -0.17
CA ILE A 263 9.29 15.37 1.14
C ILE A 263 8.58 16.08 2.29
N PHE A 264 7.77 17.10 2.01
CA PHE A 264 6.96 17.77 3.04
C PHE A 264 5.53 17.22 3.08
N ILE A 265 4.95 16.97 1.91
CA ILE A 265 3.53 16.57 1.79
C ILE A 265 3.30 15.16 2.34
N ILE A 266 4.14 14.20 1.93
CA ILE A 266 3.93 12.78 2.27
C ILE A 266 4.07 12.52 3.79
N PRO A 267 5.07 13.05 4.51
CA PRO A 267 5.11 12.89 5.96
C PRO A 267 3.92 13.50 6.71
N VAL A 268 3.37 14.62 6.23
CA VAL A 268 2.17 15.23 6.82
C VAL A 268 0.95 14.32 6.62
N ILE A 269 0.74 13.80 5.41
CA ILE A 269 -0.33 12.83 5.13
C ILE A 269 -0.14 11.57 5.98
N ASN A 270 1.11 11.08 6.10
CA ASN A 270 1.43 9.94 6.95
C ASN A 270 1.01 10.21 8.40
N LEU A 271 1.45 11.32 8.99
CA LEU A 271 1.13 11.68 10.37
C LEU A 271 -0.39 11.75 10.61
N ILE A 272 -1.12 12.42 9.73
CA ILE A 272 -2.58 12.52 9.83
C ILE A 272 -3.23 11.12 9.72
N SER A 273 -2.78 10.30 8.77
CA SER A 273 -3.31 8.94 8.57
C SER A 273 -3.06 8.04 9.78
N VAL A 274 -1.86 8.10 10.39
CA VAL A 274 -1.52 7.38 11.63
C VAL A 274 -2.41 7.84 12.78
N ILE A 275 -2.57 9.15 12.97
CA ILE A 275 -3.40 9.70 14.04
C ILE A 275 -4.87 9.27 13.86
N CYS A 276 -5.41 9.39 12.66
CA CYS A 276 -6.78 8.97 12.34
C CYS A 276 -6.96 7.47 12.54
N SER A 277 -6.05 6.65 12.03
CA SER A 277 -6.03 5.19 12.20
C SER A 277 -6.05 4.81 13.68
N LEU A 278 -5.12 5.36 14.48
CA LEU A 278 -5.04 5.08 15.91
C LEU A 278 -6.28 5.54 16.67
N LYS A 279 -6.82 6.73 16.37
CA LYS A 279 -8.03 7.23 17.03
C LYS A 279 -9.26 6.40 16.66
N MET A 280 -9.42 6.00 15.40
CA MET A 280 -10.50 5.12 14.96
C MET A 280 -10.41 3.76 15.65
N VAL A 281 -9.23 3.12 15.64
CA VAL A 281 -9.02 1.83 16.34
C VAL A 281 -9.23 1.95 17.85
N LYS A 282 -8.77 3.04 18.48
CA LYS A 282 -8.98 3.27 19.93
C LYS A 282 -10.45 3.44 20.28
N SER A 283 -11.25 4.05 19.39
CA SER A 283 -12.68 4.27 19.59
C SER A 283 -13.54 3.02 19.49
N LEU A 284 -12.98 1.87 19.08
CA LEU A 284 -13.65 0.58 19.19
C LEU A 284 -13.77 0.18 20.68
N ASN A 285 -15.00 -0.08 21.11
CA ASN A 285 -15.29 -0.58 22.45
C ASN A 285 -14.62 -1.95 22.63
N ALA A 286 -13.85 -2.11 23.70
CA ALA A 286 -13.23 -3.38 24.03
C ALA A 286 -14.32 -4.35 24.50
N LYS A 287 -14.69 -5.30 23.64
CA LYS A 287 -15.28 -6.58 24.04
C LYS A 287 -14.31 -7.68 23.67
#